data_AF-A0A4R7K0T9-F1
#
_entry.id   AF-A0A4R7K0T9-F1
#
_cell.length_a   1.000
_cell.length_b   1.000
_cell.length_c   1.000
_cell.angle_alpha   90.00
_cell.angle_beta   90.00
_cell.angle_gamma   90.00
#
_symmetry.space_group_name_H-M   'P 1'
#
loop_
_entity.id
_entity.type
_entity.pdbx_description
1 polymer ?
#
loop_
_entity_poly.entity_id
_entity_poly.type
_entity_poly.pdbx_seq_one_letter_code
_entity_poly.pdbx_strand_id
1 'polypeptide(L)'
;MSGDERKGDVIEVCNVLLEKLGDFPQTDSTPEGRMVSQLRWLKERAEAGELDLPVDPRYIGTLRYVYTEGALARLSDSYEEYVREIEVPLYRLMALTKDGSLLAKRSYYPYAARCVNKLVNILTSPQSRTLSPSESAAIPELEALEEKLKNEEIEPPVLGWRKSSAFGNFRKVYSLAGSSIDDLPRAKEITRLVVDFVFNGKRPASWNTPEAADQQTAFSD
;
A
#
# COMPACT_ATOMS: atom_id res chain seq x y z
N MET A 1 -0.63 21.90 16.73
CA MET A 1 -1.74 20.93 16.56
C MET A 1 -1.17 19.72 15.85
N SER A 2 -1.04 18.56 16.49
CA SER A 2 -0.73 17.33 15.76
C SER A 2 -2.02 16.88 15.06
N GLY A 3 -2.29 17.44 13.88
CA GLY A 3 -3.41 17.02 13.05
C GLY A 3 -3.23 15.56 12.64
N ASP A 4 -4.35 14.86 12.42
CA ASP A 4 -4.36 13.53 11.82
C ASP A 4 -3.62 13.58 10.47
N GLU A 5 -2.43 12.97 10.39
CA GLU A 5 -1.57 13.02 9.21
C GLU A 5 -2.27 12.52 7.94
N ARG A 6 -3.26 11.62 8.10
CA ARG A 6 -4.04 11.07 6.99
C ARG A 6 -4.81 12.15 6.25
N LYS A 7 -5.22 13.23 6.93
CA LYS A 7 -5.88 14.37 6.26
C LYS A 7 -4.91 15.09 5.32
N GLY A 8 -3.66 15.26 5.73
CA GLY A 8 -2.58 15.76 4.86
C GLY A 8 -2.36 14.84 3.65
N ASP A 9 -2.26 13.53 3.90
CA ASP A 9 -2.09 12.54 2.84
C ASP A 9 -3.28 12.54 1.85
N VAL A 10 -4.53 12.73 2.33
CA VAL A 10 -5.70 12.88 1.45
C VAL A 10 -5.57 14.10 0.55
N ILE A 11 -5.15 15.25 1.09
CA ILE A 11 -4.98 16.49 0.33
C ILE A 11 -3.92 16.30 -0.76
N GLU A 12 -2.75 15.73 -0.40
CA GLU A 12 -1.66 15.46 -1.34
C GLU A 12 -2.11 14.56 -2.49
N VAL A 13 -2.74 13.42 -2.18
CA VAL A 13 -3.21 12.48 -3.20
C VAL A 13 -4.33 13.09 -4.06
N CYS A 14 -5.22 13.90 -3.47
CA CYS A 14 -6.25 14.61 -4.23
C CYS A 14 -5.65 15.62 -5.20
N ASN A 15 -4.60 16.36 -4.80
CA ASN A 15 -3.93 17.31 -5.69
C ASN A 15 -3.31 16.61 -6.91
N VAL A 16 -2.63 15.47 -6.71
CA VAL A 16 -2.07 14.67 -7.80
C VAL A 16 -3.14 14.25 -8.81
N LEU A 17 -4.26 13.69 -8.32
CA LEU A 17 -5.34 13.25 -9.20
C LEU A 17 -6.08 14.41 -9.87
N LEU A 18 -6.24 15.54 -9.19
CA LEU A 18 -6.87 16.75 -9.76
C LEU A 18 -6.00 17.37 -10.85
N GLU A 19 -4.68 17.33 -10.72
CA GLU A 19 -3.76 17.77 -11.76
C GLU A 19 -3.90 16.90 -13.02
N LYS A 20 -3.92 15.57 -12.87
CA LYS A 20 -4.14 14.64 -14.01
C LYS A 20 -5.52 14.83 -14.65
N LEU A 21 -6.52 15.27 -13.89
CA LEU A 21 -7.89 15.50 -14.36
C LEU A 21 -8.16 16.97 -14.75
N GLY A 22 -7.13 17.83 -14.82
CA GLY A 22 -7.29 19.29 -14.96
C GLY A 22 -8.10 19.74 -16.17
N ASP A 23 -8.06 18.98 -17.27
CA ASP A 23 -8.80 19.30 -18.51
C ASP A 23 -10.27 18.85 -18.49
N PHE A 24 -10.69 18.08 -17.48
CA PHE A 24 -12.05 17.58 -17.39
C PHE A 24 -12.93 18.55 -16.59
N PRO A 25 -14.07 18.98 -17.16
CA PRO A 25 -15.00 19.83 -16.43
C PRO A 25 -15.62 19.05 -15.27
N GLN A 26 -15.90 19.75 -14.17
CA GLN A 26 -16.66 19.20 -13.06
C GLN A 26 -18.12 18.98 -13.51
N THR A 27 -18.54 17.72 -13.66
CA THR A 27 -19.88 17.33 -14.13
C THR A 27 -20.24 15.92 -13.70
N ASP A 28 -21.53 15.63 -13.51
CA ASP A 28 -21.98 14.29 -13.14
C ASP A 28 -22.11 13.33 -14.34
N SER A 29 -21.98 13.85 -15.57
CA SER A 29 -22.22 13.10 -16.80
C SER A 29 -21.10 12.13 -17.17
N THR A 30 -19.88 12.31 -16.66
CA THR A 30 -18.72 11.47 -17.00
C THR A 30 -18.03 10.93 -15.76
N PRO A 31 -17.34 9.77 -15.84
CA PRO A 31 -16.51 9.27 -14.73
C PRO A 31 -15.47 10.30 -14.26
N GLU A 32 -14.83 11.01 -15.18
CA GLU A 32 -13.80 12.01 -14.89
C GLU A 32 -14.40 13.21 -14.15
N GLY A 33 -15.51 13.76 -14.64
CA GLY A 33 -16.16 14.91 -14.02
C GLY A 33 -16.68 14.59 -12.62
N ARG A 34 -17.25 13.39 -12.42
CA ARG A 34 -17.67 12.93 -11.08
C ARG A 34 -16.47 12.78 -10.15
N MET A 35 -15.36 12.29 -10.69
CA MET A 35 -14.12 12.14 -9.93
C MET A 35 -13.57 13.51 -9.50
N VAL A 36 -13.59 14.52 -10.38
CA VAL A 36 -13.22 15.90 -10.02
C VAL A 36 -14.07 16.43 -8.87
N SER A 37 -15.40 16.25 -8.91
CA SER A 37 -16.29 16.61 -7.80
C SER A 37 -15.92 15.88 -6.50
N GLN A 38 -15.72 14.57 -6.57
CA GLN A 38 -15.39 13.73 -5.41
C GLN A 38 -14.05 14.12 -4.78
N LEU A 39 -13.04 14.43 -5.58
CA LEU A 39 -11.70 14.84 -5.15
C LEU A 39 -11.71 16.22 -4.50
N ARG A 40 -12.42 17.20 -5.09
CA ARG A 40 -12.58 18.53 -4.51
C ARG A 40 -13.27 18.45 -3.16
N TRP A 41 -14.37 17.70 -3.07
CA TRP A 41 -15.06 17.49 -1.81
C TRP A 41 -14.13 16.86 -0.76
N LEU A 42 -13.44 15.77 -1.06
CA LEU A 42 -12.50 15.13 -0.12
C LEU A 42 -11.41 16.09 0.36
N LYS A 43 -10.82 16.85 -0.56
CA LYS A 43 -9.80 17.84 -0.27
C LYS A 43 -10.33 18.95 0.64
N GLU A 44 -11.45 19.58 0.30
CA GLU A 44 -12.07 20.67 1.09
C GLU A 44 -12.40 20.21 2.51
N ARG A 45 -12.98 19.00 2.66
CA ARG A 45 -13.27 18.39 3.96
C ARG A 45 -12.00 18.15 4.78
N ALA A 46 -10.92 17.69 4.14
CA ALA A 46 -9.66 17.43 4.80
C ALA A 46 -8.96 18.73 5.23
N GLU A 47 -8.97 19.77 4.38
CA GLU A 47 -8.41 21.10 4.66
C GLU A 47 -9.14 21.79 5.81
N ALA A 48 -10.47 21.65 5.86
CA ALA A 48 -11.27 22.15 6.98
C ALA A 48 -11.04 21.38 8.30
N GLY A 49 -10.34 20.24 8.25
CA GLY A 49 -10.18 19.35 9.40
C GLY A 49 -11.45 18.56 9.74
N GLU A 50 -12.43 18.53 8.85
CA GLU A 50 -13.77 17.98 9.10
C GLU A 50 -14.01 16.63 8.38
N LEU A 51 -12.99 16.08 7.71
CA LEU A 51 -13.07 14.75 7.12
C LEU A 51 -12.86 13.66 8.18
N ASP A 52 -13.90 12.91 8.48
CA ASP A 52 -13.79 11.70 9.31
C ASP A 52 -13.26 10.53 8.48
N LEU A 53 -12.29 9.79 9.05
CA LEU A 53 -11.66 8.63 8.41
C LEU A 53 -11.83 7.38 9.28
N PRO A 54 -12.27 6.24 8.70
CA PRO A 54 -12.70 6.06 7.32
C PRO A 54 -13.99 6.84 7.00
N VAL A 55 -14.12 7.28 5.74
CA VAL A 55 -15.28 7.99 5.22
C VAL A 55 -16.45 7.01 5.05
N ASP A 56 -17.66 7.45 5.41
CA ASP A 56 -18.87 6.66 5.16
C ASP A 56 -18.96 6.28 3.67
N PRO A 57 -19.16 5.00 3.32
CA PRO A 57 -19.20 4.52 1.94
C PRO A 57 -20.18 5.28 1.03
N ARG A 58 -21.23 5.90 1.58
CA ARG A 58 -22.21 6.72 0.85
C ARG A 58 -21.59 8.00 0.27
N TYR A 59 -20.53 8.53 0.88
CA TYR A 59 -19.86 9.76 0.43
C TYR A 59 -18.66 9.52 -0.50
N ILE A 60 -18.27 8.26 -0.74
CA ILE A 60 -17.15 7.89 -1.63
C ILE A 60 -17.58 6.95 -2.76
N GLY A 61 -18.87 6.96 -3.12
CA GLY A 61 -19.43 6.07 -4.14
C GLY A 61 -18.73 6.19 -5.50
N THR A 62 -18.45 7.42 -5.93
CA THR A 62 -17.73 7.68 -7.18
C THR A 62 -16.32 7.11 -7.16
N LEU A 63 -15.55 7.38 -6.09
CA LEU A 63 -14.18 6.89 -5.95
C LEU A 63 -14.15 5.35 -6.04
N ARG A 64 -15.06 4.67 -5.33
CA ARG A 64 -15.16 3.21 -5.34
C ARG A 64 -15.50 2.67 -6.73
N TYR A 65 -16.46 3.30 -7.42
CA TYR A 65 -16.87 2.91 -8.76
C TYR A 65 -15.71 3.08 -9.75
N VAL A 66 -15.11 4.27 -9.80
CA VAL A 66 -14.01 4.61 -10.72
C VAL A 66 -12.82 3.67 -10.52
N TYR A 67 -12.44 3.42 -9.27
CA TYR A 67 -11.35 2.50 -8.94
C TYR A 67 -11.67 1.05 -9.37
N THR A 68 -12.89 0.57 -9.12
CA THR A 68 -13.28 -0.82 -9.41
C THR A 68 -13.41 -1.09 -10.90
N GLU A 69 -13.99 -0.15 -11.65
CA GLU A 69 -14.22 -0.29 -13.10
C GLU A 69 -12.97 0.08 -13.93
N GLY A 70 -11.92 0.63 -13.31
CA GLY A 70 -10.75 1.14 -14.04
C GLY A 70 -11.12 2.24 -15.04
N ALA A 71 -12.15 3.04 -14.74
CA ALA A 71 -12.78 3.95 -15.69
C ALA A 71 -11.82 5.03 -16.25
N LEU A 72 -10.73 5.31 -15.53
CA LEU A 72 -9.70 6.28 -15.91
C LEU A 72 -8.52 5.66 -16.67
N ALA A 73 -8.50 4.34 -16.91
CA ALA A 73 -7.37 3.67 -17.57
C ALA A 73 -7.06 4.21 -18.97
N ARG A 74 -8.09 4.71 -19.66
CA ARG A 74 -8.00 5.34 -20.99
C ARG A 74 -7.26 6.69 -21.01
N LEU A 75 -6.94 7.26 -19.85
CA LEU A 75 -6.29 8.57 -19.74
C LEU A 75 -4.76 8.48 -19.77
N SER A 76 -4.21 7.30 -20.00
CA SER A 76 -2.77 7.04 -20.08
C SER A 76 -2.45 6.29 -21.36
N ASP A 77 -1.27 6.58 -21.92
CA ASP A 77 -0.82 6.01 -23.20
C ASP A 77 -0.23 4.60 -23.03
N SER A 78 0.11 4.22 -21.79
CA SER A 78 0.65 2.92 -21.43
C SER A 78 0.12 2.41 -20.10
N TYR A 79 0.26 1.10 -19.86
CA TYR A 79 -0.09 0.52 -18.57
C TYR A 79 0.79 1.08 -17.45
N GLU A 80 2.09 1.24 -17.69
CA GLU A 80 3.04 1.78 -16.73
C GLU A 80 2.70 3.20 -16.30
N GLU A 81 2.32 4.06 -17.25
CA GLU A 81 1.84 5.41 -16.96
C GLU A 81 0.53 5.37 -16.16
N TYR A 82 -0.43 4.53 -16.56
CA TYR A 82 -1.68 4.35 -15.82
C TYR A 82 -1.43 3.94 -14.36
N VAL A 83 -0.56 2.96 -14.13
CA VAL A 83 -0.22 2.49 -12.77
C VAL A 83 0.33 3.65 -11.96
N ARG A 84 1.32 4.39 -12.51
CA ARG A 84 2.02 5.46 -11.81
C ARG A 84 1.12 6.66 -11.50
N GLU A 85 0.36 7.12 -12.49
CA GLU A 85 -0.33 8.41 -12.43
C GLU A 85 -1.77 8.31 -11.96
N ILE A 86 -2.38 7.13 -12.04
CA ILE A 86 -3.81 6.93 -11.76
C ILE A 86 -4.02 5.81 -10.75
N GLU A 87 -3.54 4.59 -11.02
CA GLU A 87 -3.86 3.43 -10.17
C GLU A 87 -3.26 3.55 -8.77
N VAL A 88 -1.98 3.92 -8.65
CA VAL A 88 -1.32 4.11 -7.35
C VAL A 88 -1.97 5.24 -6.54
N PRO A 89 -2.20 6.46 -7.09
CA PRO A 89 -2.92 7.51 -6.36
C PRO A 89 -4.34 7.10 -5.96
N LEU A 90 -5.13 6.46 -6.84
CA LEU A 90 -6.46 5.96 -6.50
C LEU A 90 -6.39 4.91 -5.39
N TYR A 91 -5.43 4.00 -5.45
CA TYR A 91 -5.22 2.97 -4.43
C TYR A 91 -4.90 3.60 -3.06
N ARG A 92 -3.99 4.58 -3.02
CA ARG A 92 -3.66 5.34 -1.81
C ARG A 92 -4.89 6.07 -1.26
N LEU A 93 -5.66 6.72 -2.13
CA LEU A 93 -6.88 7.41 -1.72
C LEU A 93 -7.94 6.45 -1.17
N MET A 94 -8.08 5.26 -1.76
CA MET A 94 -8.92 4.18 -1.23
C MET A 94 -8.44 3.68 0.13
N ALA A 95 -7.14 3.46 0.31
CA ALA A 95 -6.57 3.07 1.60
C ALA A 95 -6.83 4.11 2.70
N LEU A 96 -6.72 5.39 2.37
CA LEU A 96 -7.01 6.49 3.30
C LEU A 96 -8.52 6.59 3.61
N THR A 97 -9.35 6.68 2.57
CA THR A 97 -10.76 7.02 2.73
C THR A 97 -11.63 5.83 3.11
N LYS A 98 -11.43 4.66 2.50
CA LYS A 98 -12.24 3.47 2.79
C LYS A 98 -11.73 2.72 4.02
N ASP A 99 -10.42 2.53 4.12
CA ASP A 99 -9.83 1.70 5.17
C ASP A 99 -9.38 2.53 6.39
N GLY A 100 -9.26 3.86 6.26
CA GLY A 100 -8.70 4.71 7.33
C GLY A 100 -7.23 4.42 7.62
N SER A 101 -6.50 3.85 6.66
CA SER A 101 -5.13 3.37 6.87
C SER A 101 -4.11 4.51 6.90
N LEU A 102 -2.97 4.26 7.54
CA LEU A 102 -1.78 5.10 7.38
C LEU A 102 -1.00 4.63 6.15
N LEU A 103 -0.53 5.57 5.33
CA LEU A 103 0.30 5.23 4.18
C LEU A 103 1.72 4.87 4.60
N ALA A 104 2.36 3.98 3.84
CA ALA A 104 3.78 3.74 3.92
C ALA A 104 4.53 5.03 3.53
N LYS A 105 5.43 5.50 4.40
CA LYS A 105 6.29 6.68 4.17
C LYS A 105 7.75 6.26 4.27
N ARG A 106 8.64 6.97 3.58
CA ARG A 106 10.08 6.68 3.51
C ARG A 106 10.75 6.55 4.88
N SER A 107 10.34 7.39 5.84
CA SER A 107 10.81 7.32 7.23
C SER A 107 10.56 5.97 7.90
N TYR A 108 9.71 5.10 7.33
CA TYR A 108 9.41 3.77 7.86
C TYR A 108 10.07 2.62 7.10
N TYR A 109 10.77 2.90 6.00
CA TYR A 109 11.41 1.86 5.20
C TYR A 109 12.41 1.00 5.99
N PRO A 110 13.23 1.56 6.91
CA PRO A 110 14.14 0.73 7.72
C PRO A 110 13.43 -0.30 8.60
N TYR A 111 12.22 -0.01 9.08
CA TYR A 111 11.42 -0.94 9.90
C TYR A 111 10.78 -2.02 9.03
N ALA A 112 10.30 -1.66 7.84
CA ALA A 112 9.82 -2.62 6.86
C ALA A 112 10.92 -3.56 6.39
N ALA A 113 12.13 -3.05 6.14
CA ALA A 113 13.30 -3.86 5.80
C ALA A 113 13.64 -4.85 6.92
N ARG A 114 13.59 -4.43 8.20
CA ARG A 114 13.73 -5.34 9.36
C ARG A 114 12.67 -6.45 9.36
N CYS A 115 11.42 -6.15 9.02
CA CYS A 115 10.38 -7.18 8.90
C CYS A 115 10.68 -8.18 7.77
N VAL A 116 11.17 -7.71 6.62
CA VAL A 116 11.60 -8.60 5.53
C VAL A 116 12.76 -9.47 5.97
N ASN A 117 13.78 -8.89 6.62
CA ASN A 117 14.91 -9.64 7.16
C ASN A 117 14.47 -10.70 8.19
N LYS A 118 13.55 -10.36 9.10
CA LYS A 118 13.02 -11.32 10.07
C LYS A 118 12.28 -12.46 9.38
N LEU A 119 11.56 -12.18 8.29
CA LEU A 119 10.91 -13.21 7.50
C LEU A 119 11.92 -14.15 6.86
N VAL A 120 13.00 -13.62 6.28
CA VAL A 120 14.13 -14.41 5.77
C VAL A 120 14.71 -15.30 6.88
N ASN A 121 14.99 -14.75 8.05
CA ASN A 121 15.53 -15.51 9.19
C ASN A 121 14.59 -16.61 9.69
N ILE A 122 13.27 -16.39 9.63
CA ILE A 122 12.29 -17.44 9.95
C ILE A 122 12.41 -18.58 8.93
N LEU A 123 12.51 -18.28 7.63
CA LEU A 123 12.63 -19.30 6.59
C LEU A 123 13.95 -20.07 6.67
N THR A 124 15.05 -19.40 7.02
CA THR A 124 16.39 -20.01 7.08
C THR A 124 16.73 -20.62 8.44
N SER A 125 15.87 -20.45 9.46
CA SER A 125 16.12 -20.96 10.81
C SER A 125 16.34 -22.48 10.82
N PRO A 126 17.32 -23.00 11.58
CA PRO A 126 17.51 -24.44 11.77
C PRO A 126 16.31 -25.17 12.38
N GLN A 127 15.42 -24.42 13.06
CA GLN A 127 14.19 -24.97 13.65
C GLN A 127 13.04 -25.06 12.66
N SER A 128 13.21 -24.50 11.46
CA SER A 128 12.19 -24.58 10.43
C SER A 128 12.13 -26.00 9.85
N ARG A 129 10.91 -26.45 9.60
CA ARG A 129 10.69 -27.68 8.81
C ARG A 129 11.35 -27.54 7.43
N THR A 130 11.53 -28.66 6.75
CA THR A 130 11.93 -28.66 5.34
C THR A 130 11.01 -27.75 4.53
N LEU A 131 11.60 -26.75 3.88
CA LEU A 131 10.89 -25.82 3.01
C LEU A 131 10.54 -26.49 1.68
N SER A 132 9.39 -26.12 1.13
CA SER A 132 9.04 -26.45 -0.25
C SER A 132 9.92 -25.69 -1.25
N PRO A 133 10.02 -26.14 -2.53
CA PRO A 133 10.82 -25.45 -3.54
C PRO A 133 10.45 -23.96 -3.71
N SER A 134 9.17 -23.61 -3.60
CA SER A 134 8.73 -22.21 -3.70
C SER A 134 9.04 -21.39 -2.45
N GLU A 135 9.01 -21.98 -1.26
CA GLU A 135 9.42 -21.31 -0.02
C GLU A 135 10.91 -21.00 -0.03
N SER A 136 11.75 -21.97 -0.41
CA SER A 136 13.19 -21.75 -0.54
C SER A 136 13.53 -20.74 -1.63
N ALA A 137 12.83 -20.77 -2.77
CA ALA A 137 13.05 -19.84 -3.86
C ALA A 137 12.51 -18.42 -3.58
N ALA A 138 11.64 -18.24 -2.57
CA ALA A 138 11.18 -16.93 -2.15
C ALA A 138 12.21 -16.17 -1.29
N ILE A 139 13.18 -16.87 -0.67
CA ILE A 139 14.24 -16.26 0.13
C ILE A 139 15.03 -15.19 -0.65
N PRO A 140 15.61 -15.49 -1.83
CA PRO A 140 16.35 -14.47 -2.59
C PRO A 140 15.45 -13.32 -3.10
N GLU A 141 14.15 -13.58 -3.33
CA GLU A 141 13.19 -12.51 -3.68
C GLU A 141 12.97 -11.55 -2.49
N LEU A 142 12.91 -12.08 -1.27
CA LEU A 142 12.80 -11.30 -0.04
C LEU A 142 14.10 -10.54 0.29
N GLU A 143 15.27 -11.17 0.14
CA GLU A 143 16.56 -10.48 0.31
C GLU A 143 16.71 -9.30 -0.67
N ALA A 144 16.36 -9.51 -1.94
CA ALA A 144 16.36 -8.42 -2.92
C ALA A 144 15.35 -7.31 -2.58
N LEU A 145 14.20 -7.66 -1.98
CA LEU A 145 13.22 -6.69 -1.51
C LEU A 145 13.73 -5.87 -0.32
N GLU A 146 14.42 -6.52 0.62
CA GLU A 146 15.06 -5.87 1.77
C GLU A 146 16.06 -4.80 1.31
N GLU A 147 16.97 -5.15 0.38
CA GLU A 147 17.97 -4.22 -0.14
C GLU A 147 17.33 -3.05 -0.88
N LYS A 148 16.30 -3.31 -1.69
CA LYS A 148 15.53 -2.26 -2.36
C LYS A 148 14.85 -1.29 -1.39
N LEU A 149 14.34 -1.79 -0.27
CA LEU A 149 13.78 -0.94 0.78
C LEU A 149 14.87 -0.07 1.44
N LYS A 150 16.02 -0.66 1.79
CA LYS A 150 17.16 0.07 2.38
C LYS A 150 17.70 1.16 1.46
N ASN A 151 17.73 0.90 0.17
CA ASN A 151 18.25 1.82 -0.85
C ASN A 151 17.18 2.79 -1.39
N GLU A 152 15.95 2.74 -0.87
CA GLU A 152 14.80 3.53 -1.36
C GLU A 152 14.50 3.35 -2.88
N GLU A 153 14.84 2.19 -3.44
CA GLU A 153 14.66 1.87 -4.87
C GLU A 153 13.24 1.40 -5.22
N ILE A 154 12.36 1.30 -4.22
CA ILE A 154 10.95 0.99 -4.40
C ILE A 154 10.07 2.02 -3.72
N GLU A 155 8.92 2.27 -4.34
CA GLU A 155 7.87 3.12 -3.79
C GLU A 155 6.60 2.29 -3.57
N PRO A 156 6.21 1.98 -2.32
CA PRO A 156 4.94 1.35 -2.03
C PRO A 156 3.74 2.25 -2.37
N PRO A 157 2.59 1.69 -2.79
CA PRO A 157 2.37 0.27 -3.05
C PRO A 157 3.05 -0.20 -4.34
N VAL A 158 3.72 -1.35 -4.27
CA VAL A 158 4.18 -2.07 -5.47
C VAL A 158 2.98 -2.83 -6.05
N LEU A 159 2.14 -2.12 -6.81
CA LEU A 159 0.98 -2.69 -7.48
C LEU A 159 1.38 -3.70 -8.55
N GLY A 160 0.46 -4.60 -8.90
CA GLY A 160 0.70 -5.62 -9.91
C GLY A 160 1.76 -6.67 -9.52
N TRP A 161 2.31 -6.65 -8.29
CA TRP A 161 3.30 -7.62 -7.82
C TRP A 161 2.84 -9.08 -7.99
N ARG A 162 1.53 -9.32 -7.91
CA ARG A 162 0.97 -10.64 -8.18
C ARG A 162 1.26 -11.06 -9.63
N LYS A 163 1.16 -10.16 -10.59
CA LYS A 163 1.45 -10.43 -12.01
C LYS A 163 2.94 -10.30 -12.37
N SER A 164 3.75 -9.75 -11.46
CA SER A 164 5.19 -9.58 -11.67
C SER A 164 5.94 -10.90 -11.54
N SER A 165 6.88 -11.13 -12.45
CA SER A 165 7.83 -12.25 -12.35
C SER A 165 8.82 -12.08 -11.19
N ALA A 166 9.04 -10.84 -10.71
CA ALA A 166 10.01 -10.54 -9.66
C ALA A 166 9.66 -11.12 -8.28
N PHE A 167 8.38 -11.49 -8.05
CA PHE A 167 7.88 -12.05 -6.80
C PHE A 167 7.11 -13.36 -7.03
N GLY A 168 7.51 -14.11 -8.07
CA GLY A 168 6.79 -15.28 -8.53
C GLY A 168 6.74 -16.40 -7.50
N ASN A 169 7.79 -16.57 -6.69
CA ASN A 169 7.83 -17.58 -5.64
C ASN A 169 7.14 -17.07 -4.36
N PHE A 170 7.38 -15.83 -3.95
CA PHE A 170 6.70 -15.23 -2.81
C PHE A 170 5.17 -15.22 -2.99
N ARG A 171 4.68 -15.03 -4.22
CA ARG A 171 3.24 -15.17 -4.55
C ARG A 171 2.70 -16.58 -4.31
N LYS A 172 3.51 -17.62 -4.48
CA LYS A 172 3.10 -19.02 -4.22
C LYS A 172 3.12 -19.33 -2.73
N VAL A 173 3.96 -18.64 -1.97
CA VAL A 173 4.03 -18.74 -0.51
C VAL A 173 2.86 -18.03 0.15
N TYR A 174 2.51 -16.82 -0.28
CA TYR A 174 1.46 -16.01 0.32
C TYR A 174 0.11 -16.11 -0.41
N SER A 175 -0.97 -16.31 0.35
CA SER A 175 -2.34 -16.13 -0.13
C SER A 175 -3.20 -15.34 0.85
N LEU A 176 -4.29 -14.76 0.36
CA LEU A 176 -5.26 -14.05 1.22
C LEU A 176 -5.97 -14.99 2.21
N ALA A 177 -6.03 -16.30 1.91
CA ALA A 177 -6.66 -17.31 2.74
C ALA A 177 -5.68 -17.96 3.74
N GLY A 178 -4.38 -17.66 3.64
CA GLY A 178 -3.31 -18.25 4.44
C GLY A 178 -2.05 -18.48 3.62
N SER A 179 -0.89 -18.38 4.25
CA SER A 179 0.42 -18.63 3.61
C SER A 179 0.87 -20.05 3.88
N SER A 180 1.67 -20.63 2.99
CA SER A 180 2.25 -21.96 3.19
C SER A 180 3.17 -22.02 4.42
N ILE A 181 3.67 -20.87 4.86
CA ILE A 181 4.56 -20.70 6.01
C ILE A 181 3.83 -20.27 7.28
N ASP A 182 2.49 -20.22 7.28
CA ASP A 182 1.71 -19.81 8.46
C ASP A 182 1.93 -20.75 9.67
N ASP A 183 2.43 -21.97 9.44
CA ASP A 183 2.80 -22.92 10.48
C ASP A 183 4.10 -22.55 11.21
N LEU A 184 4.95 -21.73 10.61
CA LEU A 184 6.20 -21.27 11.22
C LEU A 184 5.91 -20.17 12.27
N PRO A 185 6.59 -20.20 13.44
CA PRO A 185 6.37 -19.20 14.48
C PRO A 185 6.51 -17.76 13.97
N ARG A 186 5.48 -16.95 14.20
CA ARG A 186 5.38 -15.53 13.81
C ARG A 186 5.38 -15.23 12.30
N ALA A 187 5.59 -16.21 11.43
CA ALA A 187 5.66 -16.00 9.98
C ALA A 187 4.40 -15.33 9.43
N LYS A 188 3.21 -15.75 9.89
CA LYS A 188 1.93 -15.17 9.47
C LYS A 188 1.84 -13.67 9.75
N GLU A 189 2.22 -13.26 10.95
CA GLU A 189 2.19 -11.86 11.38
C GLU A 189 3.17 -11.01 10.55
N ILE A 190 4.42 -11.46 10.45
CA ILE A 190 5.48 -10.74 9.73
C ILE A 190 5.17 -10.67 8.22
N THR A 191 4.71 -11.77 7.61
CA THR A 191 4.32 -11.80 6.20
C THR A 191 3.21 -10.81 5.91
N ARG A 192 2.19 -10.72 6.80
CA ARG A 192 1.11 -9.75 6.64
C ARG A 192 1.62 -8.32 6.70
N LEU A 193 2.54 -8.02 7.63
CA LEU A 193 3.14 -6.69 7.74
C LEU A 193 3.93 -6.34 6.47
N VAL A 194 4.79 -7.24 5.97
CA VAL A 194 5.53 -7.04 4.71
C VAL A 194 4.56 -6.80 3.55
N VAL A 195 3.49 -7.60 3.45
CA VAL A 195 2.53 -7.45 2.37
C VAL A 195 1.77 -6.14 2.45
N ASP A 196 1.29 -5.78 3.64
CA ASP A 196 0.55 -4.53 3.82
C ASP A 196 1.45 -3.32 3.54
N PHE A 197 2.69 -3.31 4.04
CA PHE A 197 3.61 -2.20 3.85
C PHE A 197 4.07 -2.06 2.40
N VAL A 198 4.64 -3.11 1.82
CA VAL A 198 5.31 -3.04 0.51
C VAL A 198 4.30 -3.08 -0.64
N PHE A 199 3.38 -4.03 -0.60
CA PHE A 199 2.50 -4.30 -1.73
C PHE A 199 1.18 -3.55 -1.66
N ASN A 200 0.70 -3.26 -0.45
CA ASN A 200 -0.50 -2.46 -0.25
C ASN A 200 -0.19 -1.01 0.18
N GLY A 201 1.08 -0.62 0.35
CA GLY A 201 1.45 0.76 0.68
C GLY A 201 0.85 1.27 1.99
N LYS A 202 0.53 0.36 2.92
CA LYS A 202 -0.15 0.63 4.19
C LYS A 202 0.75 0.24 5.34
N ARG A 203 0.99 1.18 6.26
CA ARG A 203 1.71 0.86 7.50
C ARG A 203 0.73 0.53 8.64
N PRO A 204 1.17 -0.26 9.64
CA PRO A 204 0.36 -0.52 10.82
C PRO A 204 -0.07 0.77 11.53
N ALA A 205 -1.26 0.79 12.13
CA ALA A 205 -1.74 1.91 12.93
C ALA A 205 -0.85 2.19 14.16
N SER A 206 -0.15 1.15 14.66
CA SER A 206 0.86 1.27 15.70
C SER A 206 2.11 2.04 15.26
N TRP A 207 2.38 2.16 13.96
CA TRP A 207 3.51 2.91 13.40
C TRP A 207 3.11 4.37 13.17
N ASN A 208 2.49 4.99 14.16
CA ASN A 208 2.15 6.42 14.13
C ASN A 208 3.39 7.32 14.26
N THR A 209 4.52 6.77 14.72
CA THR A 209 5.83 7.41 14.83
C THR A 209 6.93 6.41 14.47
N PRO A 210 8.09 6.87 13.95
CA PRO A 210 9.25 6.01 13.72
C PRO A 210 9.70 5.27 14.99
N GLU A 211 9.62 5.90 16.16
CA GLU A 211 9.98 5.29 17.45
C GLU A 211 9.06 4.11 17.81
N ALA A 212 7.75 4.25 17.57
CA ALA A 212 6.81 3.14 17.78
C ALA A 212 7.07 1.97 16.79
N ALA A 213 7.42 2.30 15.54
CA ALA A 213 7.82 1.30 14.56
C ALA A 213 9.13 0.60 14.96
N ASP A 214 10.10 1.33 15.50
CA ASP A 214 11.36 0.81 16.01
C ASP A 214 11.13 -0.21 17.13
N GLN A 215 10.36 0.16 18.14
CA GLN A 215 10.03 -0.70 19.28
C GLN A 215 9.34 -1.99 18.85
N GLN A 216 8.41 -1.92 17.88
CA GLN A 216 7.68 -3.10 17.40
C GLN A 216 8.54 -4.02 16.52
N THR A 217 9.55 -3.46 15.85
CA THR A 217 10.45 -4.21 14.94
C THR A 217 11.81 -4.53 15.54
N ALA A 218 12.04 -4.17 16.81
CA ALA A 218 13.14 -4.67 17.62
C ALA A 218 12.88 -6.13 18.02
N PHE A 219 12.93 -7.03 17.04
CA PHE A 219 12.75 -8.45 17.28
C PHE A 219 13.87 -8.96 18.19
N SER A 220 13.50 -9.55 19.33
CA SER A 220 14.44 -10.36 20.10
C SER A 220 14.73 -11.65 19.31
N ASP A 221 16.00 -12.02 19.27
CA ASP A 221 16.45 -13.32 18.74
C ASP A 221 16.23 -14.44 19.74
#